data_AF-A0A3M0YKY7-F1
#
_entry.id   AF-A0A3M0YKY7-F1
#
_cell.length_a   1.000
_cell.length_b   1.000
_cell.length_c   1.000
_cell.angle_alpha   90.00
_cell.angle_beta   90.00
_cell.angle_gamma   90.00
#
_symmetry.space_group_name_H-M   'P 1'
#
loop_
_entity.id
_entity.type
_entity.pdbx_description
1 polymer ?
#
loop_
_entity_poly.entity_id
_entity_poly.type
_entity_poly.pdbx_seq_one_letter_code
_entity_poly.pdbx_strand_id
1 'polypeptide(L)'
;MAIGQLDSAHLTPAQRLAAKYFVVAFILFGAQLIFGLLVGMQFLKPDFLYGVLDFNVNRMIHLNALVVWLLFGFVGSIYFFIEDEAGAEVPGLWLGNLAFWVVTLAVAVVVVVFLVVQTGPGNDFTRWFINEGREYIEAPRWADIGIVVWAAIFFYNVLGTFMRGRFTGIGGVLVLDLVALAGLYLAGMFYMTNISHSQFWWWWVIHLWVEATWEVLVGVIMALALMKLLGTKRSIVTGWL
;
A
#
# COMPACT_ATOMS: atom_id res chain seq x y z
N MET A 1 -14.87 -17.95 23.58
CA MET A 1 -14.30 -16.86 22.76
C MET A 1 -14.37 -17.33 21.31
N ALA A 2 -15.21 -16.71 20.48
CA ALA A 2 -15.32 -17.09 19.07
C ALA A 2 -14.03 -16.66 18.34
N ILE A 3 -13.45 -17.55 17.54
CA ILE A 3 -12.29 -17.25 16.70
C ILE A 3 -12.68 -16.06 15.80
N GLY A 4 -11.96 -14.93 15.93
CA GLY A 4 -12.14 -13.76 15.06
C GLY A 4 -12.78 -12.51 15.68
N GLN A 5 -13.21 -12.52 16.95
CA GLN A 5 -13.53 -11.25 17.62
C GLN A 5 -12.24 -10.59 18.13
N LEU A 6 -11.83 -9.50 17.46
CA LEU A 6 -10.76 -8.62 17.95
C LEU A 6 -11.18 -8.00 19.29
N ASP A 7 -10.45 -8.32 20.37
CA ASP A 7 -10.60 -7.64 21.66
C ASP A 7 -10.14 -6.19 21.52
N SER A 8 -11.10 -5.33 21.18
CA SER A 8 -10.89 -3.93 20.85
C SER A 8 -11.25 -2.99 22.01
N ALA A 9 -11.58 -3.55 23.18
CA ALA A 9 -12.09 -2.79 24.32
C ALA A 9 -11.10 -1.71 24.80
N HIS A 10 -9.81 -1.96 24.62
CA HIS A 10 -8.72 -1.08 25.06
C HIS A 10 -8.05 -0.29 23.92
N LEU A 11 -8.51 -0.45 22.68
CA LEU A 11 -7.91 0.21 21.51
C LEU A 11 -8.59 1.55 21.22
N THR A 12 -7.80 2.56 20.88
CA THR A 12 -8.33 3.84 20.37
C THR A 12 -9.05 3.61 19.03
N PRO A 13 -9.96 4.52 18.63
CA PRO A 13 -10.61 4.44 17.32
C PRO A 13 -9.63 4.33 16.14
N ALA A 14 -8.48 5.02 16.18
CA ALA A 14 -7.44 4.90 15.15
C ALA A 14 -6.76 3.52 15.16
N GLN A 15 -6.45 2.97 16.33
CA GLN A 15 -5.90 1.61 16.46
C GLN A 15 -6.88 0.53 15.98
N ARG A 16 -8.19 0.74 16.14
CA ARG A 16 -9.22 -0.14 15.55
C ARG A 16 -9.21 -0.08 14.03
N LEU A 17 -9.01 1.10 13.44
CA LEU A 17 -8.84 1.24 11.99
C LEU A 17 -7.55 0.53 11.53
N ALA A 18 -6.44 0.72 12.25
CA ALA A 18 -5.18 0.03 11.99
C ALA A 18 -5.34 -1.49 11.97
N ALA A 19 -6.07 -2.06 12.92
CA ALA A 19 -6.35 -3.50 12.96
C ALA A 19 -7.04 -4.01 11.69
N LYS A 20 -7.96 -3.22 11.10
CA LYS A 20 -8.61 -3.58 9.82
C LYS A 20 -7.59 -3.62 8.68
N TYR A 21 -6.71 -2.63 8.60
CA TYR A 21 -5.62 -2.61 7.62
C TYR A 21 -4.70 -3.83 7.75
N PHE A 22 -4.31 -4.20 8.97
CA PHE A 22 -3.49 -5.39 9.20
C PHE A 22 -4.18 -6.68 8.79
N VAL A 23 -5.46 -6.85 9.11
CA VAL A 23 -6.22 -8.05 8.70
C VAL A 23 -6.23 -8.20 7.18
N VAL A 24 -6.50 -7.11 6.45
CA VAL A 24 -6.48 -7.14 4.97
C VAL A 24 -5.07 -7.40 4.44
N ALA A 25 -4.04 -6.77 5.03
CA ALA A 25 -2.65 -7.01 4.66
C ALA A 25 -2.27 -8.49 4.81
N PHE A 26 -2.64 -9.16 5.91
CA PHE A 26 -2.37 -10.59 6.09
C PHE A 26 -3.10 -11.48 5.07
N ILE A 27 -4.34 -11.15 4.72
CA ILE A 27 -5.09 -11.87 3.68
C ILE A 27 -4.40 -11.73 2.32
N LEU A 28 -4.03 -10.51 1.95
CA LEU A 28 -3.33 -10.22 0.69
C LEU A 28 -1.94 -10.85 0.64
N PHE A 29 -1.21 -10.88 1.76
CA PHE A 29 0.06 -11.58 1.89
C PHE A 29 -0.12 -13.09 1.66
N GLY A 30 -1.14 -13.69 2.28
CA GLY A 30 -1.48 -15.10 2.04
C GLY A 30 -1.79 -15.39 0.57
N ALA A 31 -2.58 -14.53 -0.08
CA ALA A 31 -2.83 -14.63 -1.52
C ALA A 31 -1.54 -14.51 -2.33
N GLN A 32 -0.69 -13.53 -2.03
CA GLN A 32 0.60 -13.32 -2.68
C GLN A 32 1.46 -14.59 -2.64
N LEU A 33 1.55 -15.26 -1.49
CA LEU A 33 2.29 -16.52 -1.35
C LEU A 33 1.70 -17.64 -2.22
N ILE A 34 0.37 -17.79 -2.23
CA ILE A 34 -0.31 -18.81 -3.06
C ILE A 34 0.02 -18.59 -4.54
N PHE A 35 -0.17 -17.37 -5.05
CA PHE A 35 0.14 -17.05 -6.44
C PHE A 35 1.63 -17.19 -6.76
N GLY A 36 2.52 -16.87 -5.81
CA GLY A 36 3.96 -17.10 -5.96
C GLY A 36 4.33 -18.58 -6.08
N LEU A 37 3.70 -19.44 -5.29
CA LEU A 37 3.87 -20.89 -5.37
C LEU A 37 3.32 -21.46 -6.70
N LEU A 38 2.20 -20.92 -7.20
CA LEU A 38 1.65 -21.30 -8.50
C LEU A 38 2.62 -20.96 -9.64
N VAL A 39 3.16 -19.73 -9.66
CA VAL A 39 4.20 -19.31 -10.62
C VAL A 39 5.43 -20.23 -10.51
N GLY A 40 5.90 -20.50 -9.29
CA GLY A 40 7.01 -21.42 -9.03
C GLY A 40 6.77 -22.83 -9.57
N MET A 41 5.53 -23.35 -9.44
CA MET A 41 5.15 -24.63 -10.01
C MET A 41 5.11 -24.60 -11.55
N GLN A 42 4.66 -23.50 -12.16
CA GLN A 42 4.63 -23.33 -13.60
C GLN A 42 6.03 -23.29 -14.23
N PHE A 43 7.08 -22.89 -13.49
CA PHE A 43 8.47 -23.08 -13.95
C PHE A 43 8.92 -24.54 -14.02
N LEU A 44 8.37 -25.40 -13.14
CA LEU A 44 8.69 -26.84 -13.13
C LEU A 44 7.82 -27.63 -14.10
N LYS A 45 6.56 -27.20 -14.29
CA LYS A 45 5.55 -27.82 -15.15
C LYS A 45 4.79 -26.74 -15.92
N PRO A 46 5.27 -26.31 -17.10
CA PRO A 46 4.68 -25.19 -17.86
C PRO A 46 3.20 -25.36 -18.21
N ASP A 47 2.74 -26.59 -18.46
CA ASP A 47 1.33 -26.86 -18.83
C ASP A 47 0.36 -26.80 -17.64
N PHE A 48 0.86 -26.65 -16.40
CA PHE A 48 0.03 -26.59 -15.20
C PHE A 48 -0.87 -25.34 -15.21
N LEU A 49 -2.19 -25.56 -15.21
CA LEU A 49 -3.25 -24.53 -15.26
C LEU A 49 -3.33 -23.72 -16.56
N TYR A 50 -2.68 -24.17 -17.64
CA TYR A 50 -2.77 -23.50 -18.94
C TYR A 50 -4.22 -23.35 -19.42
N GLY A 51 -4.58 -22.14 -19.87
CA GLY A 51 -5.92 -21.79 -20.35
C GLY A 51 -6.98 -21.57 -19.24
N VAL A 52 -6.62 -21.80 -17.98
CA VAL A 52 -7.49 -21.52 -16.81
C VAL A 52 -6.91 -20.41 -15.97
N LEU A 53 -5.61 -20.49 -15.67
CA LEU A 53 -4.89 -19.49 -14.89
C LEU A 53 -3.44 -19.42 -15.37
N ASP A 54 -3.25 -18.64 -16.42
CA ASP A 54 -1.98 -18.55 -17.12
C ASP A 54 -0.88 -17.88 -16.28
N PHE A 55 0.37 -18.17 -16.64
CA PHE A 55 1.55 -17.69 -15.93
C PHE A 55 1.58 -16.17 -15.76
N ASN A 56 1.24 -15.43 -16.82
CA ASN A 56 1.19 -13.96 -16.80
C ASN A 56 0.20 -13.44 -15.76
N VAL A 57 -0.94 -14.11 -15.56
CA VAL A 57 -1.96 -13.72 -14.58
C VAL A 57 -1.48 -14.02 -13.17
N ASN A 58 -0.95 -15.22 -12.92
CA ASN A 58 -0.39 -15.57 -11.62
C ASN A 58 0.75 -14.62 -11.22
N ARG A 59 1.66 -14.33 -12.14
CA ARG A 59 2.77 -13.39 -11.94
C ARG A 59 2.26 -11.99 -11.61
N MET A 60 1.33 -11.48 -12.40
CA MET A 60 0.76 -10.15 -12.19
C MET A 60 0.11 -10.04 -10.80
N ILE A 61 -0.75 -11.00 -10.43
CA ILE A 61 -1.40 -11.00 -9.11
C ILE A 61 -0.35 -11.07 -7.99
N HIS A 62 0.66 -11.92 -8.13
CA HIS A 62 1.75 -12.04 -7.15
C HIS A 62 2.50 -10.70 -6.94
N LEU A 63 2.89 -10.03 -8.02
CA LEU A 63 3.65 -8.76 -7.94
C LEU A 63 2.79 -7.61 -7.42
N ASN A 64 1.54 -7.48 -7.89
CA ASN A 64 0.63 -6.43 -7.40
C ASN A 64 0.26 -6.65 -5.94
N ALA A 65 -0.01 -7.89 -5.54
CA ALA A 65 -0.32 -8.21 -4.16
C ALA A 65 0.85 -7.82 -3.24
N LEU A 66 2.11 -8.06 -3.65
CA LEU A 66 3.31 -7.66 -2.90
C LEU A 66 3.28 -6.17 -2.54
N VAL A 67 2.97 -5.32 -3.51
CA VAL A 67 2.92 -3.86 -3.31
C VAL A 67 1.76 -3.48 -2.39
N VAL A 68 0.56 -4.00 -2.65
CA VAL A 68 -0.66 -3.57 -1.96
C VAL A 68 -0.67 -4.02 -0.50
N TRP A 69 -0.26 -5.25 -0.18
CA TRP A 69 -0.29 -5.71 1.21
C TRP A 69 0.70 -4.93 2.09
N LEU A 70 1.87 -4.58 1.55
CA LEU A 70 2.87 -3.75 2.23
C LEU A 70 2.31 -2.36 2.54
N LEU A 71 1.69 -1.70 1.55
CA LEU A 71 1.04 -0.41 1.74
C LEU A 71 -0.04 -0.45 2.84
N PHE A 72 -0.89 -1.48 2.84
CA PHE A 72 -1.88 -1.66 3.90
C PHE A 72 -1.20 -1.84 5.27
N GLY A 73 -0.10 -2.60 5.34
CA GLY A 73 0.70 -2.79 6.55
C GLY A 73 1.31 -1.48 7.07
N PHE A 74 1.88 -0.65 6.19
CA PHE A 74 2.48 0.63 6.57
C PHE A 74 1.43 1.62 7.05
N VAL A 75 0.33 1.78 6.31
CA VAL A 75 -0.77 2.67 6.69
C VAL A 75 -1.40 2.22 8.01
N GLY A 76 -1.60 0.92 8.19
CA GLY A 76 -2.05 0.35 9.46
C GLY A 76 -1.09 0.69 10.60
N SER A 77 0.21 0.54 10.39
CA SER A 77 1.24 0.85 11.40
C SER A 77 1.22 2.33 11.81
N ILE A 78 1.11 3.24 10.85
CA ILE A 78 1.04 4.67 11.17
C ILE A 78 -0.24 5.00 11.94
N TYR A 79 -1.41 4.53 11.50
CA TYR A 79 -2.66 4.74 12.26
C TYR A 79 -2.59 4.18 13.68
N PHE A 80 -1.82 3.12 13.91
CA PHE A 80 -1.65 2.53 15.23
C PHE A 80 -0.82 3.42 16.18
N PHE A 81 0.21 4.08 15.67
CA PHE A 81 1.15 4.86 16.49
C PHE A 81 0.92 6.37 16.48
N ILE A 82 0.18 6.92 15.51
CA ILE A 82 0.17 8.36 15.28
C ILE A 82 -0.44 9.18 16.43
N GLU A 83 -1.50 8.67 17.08
CA GLU A 83 -2.13 9.35 18.21
C GLU A 83 -1.20 9.37 19.44
N ASP A 84 -0.44 8.29 19.65
CA ASP A 84 0.56 8.21 20.73
C ASP A 84 1.71 9.20 20.51
N GLU A 85 2.18 9.33 19.27
CA GLU A 85 3.28 10.22 18.92
C GLU A 85 2.85 11.70 19.00
N ALA A 86 1.76 12.05 18.32
CA ALA A 86 1.26 13.41 18.28
C ALA A 86 0.59 13.84 19.60
N GLY A 87 0.02 12.91 20.36
CA GLY A 87 -0.77 13.23 21.56
C GLY A 87 -2.13 13.88 21.24
N ALA A 88 -2.66 13.63 20.04
CA ALA A 88 -3.96 14.14 19.59
C ALA A 88 -4.69 13.07 18.76
N GLU A 89 -6.02 13.11 18.79
CA GLU A 89 -6.86 12.20 18.00
C GLU A 89 -6.83 12.53 16.50
N VAL A 90 -7.02 11.50 15.67
CA VAL A 90 -7.05 11.66 14.21
C VAL A 90 -8.28 12.47 13.77
N PRO A 91 -8.10 13.62 13.09
CA PRO A 91 -9.18 14.57 12.80
C PRO A 91 -10.25 14.04 11.83
N GLY A 92 -9.84 13.26 10.83
CA GLY A 92 -10.69 12.74 9.76
C GLY A 92 -10.85 11.23 9.80
N LEU A 93 -10.90 10.63 11.00
CA LEU A 93 -10.92 9.18 11.15
C LEU A 93 -12.10 8.49 10.42
N TRP A 94 -13.25 9.16 10.35
CA TRP A 94 -14.40 8.68 9.58
C TRP A 94 -14.06 8.57 8.07
N LEU A 95 -13.33 9.55 7.55
CA LEU A 95 -12.88 9.58 6.15
C LEU A 95 -11.81 8.52 5.92
N GLY A 96 -10.93 8.28 6.90
CA GLY A 96 -9.98 7.17 6.88
C GLY A 96 -10.66 5.79 6.85
N ASN A 97 -11.76 5.62 7.60
CA ASN A 97 -12.57 4.40 7.55
C ASN A 97 -13.30 4.22 6.21
N LEU A 98 -13.86 5.30 5.65
CA LEU A 98 -14.48 5.26 4.34
C LEU A 98 -13.44 4.89 3.28
N ALA A 99 -12.29 5.55 3.29
CA ALA A 99 -11.20 5.31 2.36
C ALA A 99 -10.68 3.86 2.46
N PHE A 100 -10.57 3.29 3.66
CA PHE A 100 -10.25 1.87 3.87
C PHE A 100 -11.21 0.95 3.12
N TRP A 101 -12.52 1.14 3.27
CA TRP A 101 -13.51 0.28 2.60
C TRP A 101 -13.49 0.46 1.08
N VAL A 102 -13.36 1.70 0.61
CA VAL A 102 -13.30 2.01 -0.82
C VAL A 102 -12.07 1.36 -1.46
N VAL A 103 -10.88 1.53 -0.88
CA VAL A 103 -9.65 0.94 -1.43
C VAL A 103 -9.66 -0.59 -1.34
N THR A 104 -10.18 -1.15 -0.25
CA THR A 104 -10.29 -2.62 -0.10
C THR A 104 -11.22 -3.21 -1.16
N LEU A 105 -12.37 -2.57 -1.41
CA LEU A 105 -13.30 -2.99 -2.46
C LEU A 105 -12.67 -2.83 -3.85
N ALA A 106 -11.98 -1.70 -4.10
CA ALA A 106 -11.29 -1.47 -5.36
C ALA A 106 -10.25 -2.56 -5.65
N VAL A 107 -9.41 -2.92 -4.67
CA VAL A 107 -8.43 -4.01 -4.78
C VAL A 107 -9.12 -5.34 -5.08
N ALA A 108 -10.21 -5.66 -4.38
CA ALA A 108 -10.96 -6.88 -4.63
C ALA A 108 -11.53 -6.92 -6.07
N VAL A 109 -12.07 -5.81 -6.56
CA VAL A 109 -12.56 -5.67 -7.93
C VAL A 109 -11.44 -5.87 -8.94
N VAL A 110 -10.28 -5.22 -8.75
CA VAL A 110 -9.12 -5.37 -9.64
C VAL A 110 -8.66 -6.83 -9.70
N VAL A 111 -8.55 -7.52 -8.56
CA VAL A 111 -8.16 -8.94 -8.51
C VAL A 111 -9.19 -9.80 -9.25
N VAL A 112 -10.49 -9.56 -9.07
CA VAL A 112 -11.54 -10.30 -9.81
C VAL A 112 -11.42 -10.05 -11.31
N VAL A 113 -11.20 -8.80 -11.74
CA VAL A 113 -11.02 -8.45 -13.15
C VAL A 113 -9.80 -9.18 -13.73
N PHE A 114 -8.68 -9.23 -13.01
CA PHE A 114 -7.49 -9.97 -13.42
C PHE A 114 -7.74 -11.47 -13.60
N LEU A 115 -8.52 -12.09 -12.71
CA LEU A 115 -8.83 -13.52 -12.77
C LEU A 115 -9.82 -13.87 -13.89
N VAL A 116 -10.77 -12.98 -14.18
CA VAL A 116 -11.83 -13.21 -15.16
C VAL A 116 -11.42 -12.79 -16.58
N VAL A 117 -10.69 -11.68 -16.71
CA VAL A 117 -10.31 -11.09 -18.00
C VAL A 117 -8.81 -11.24 -18.21
N GLN A 118 -8.41 -12.43 -18.67
CA GLN A 118 -6.99 -12.80 -18.82
C GLN A 118 -6.39 -12.42 -20.19
N THR A 119 -7.24 -12.10 -21.17
CA THR A 119 -6.82 -11.74 -22.54
C THR A 119 -7.61 -10.53 -23.04
N GLY A 120 -6.99 -9.69 -23.85
CA GLY A 120 -7.66 -8.51 -24.41
C GLY A 120 -6.87 -7.83 -25.53
N PRO A 121 -7.47 -6.84 -26.20
CA PRO A 121 -6.89 -6.18 -27.38
C PRO A 121 -5.73 -5.22 -27.08
N GLY A 122 -5.40 -4.96 -25.81
CA GLY A 122 -4.27 -4.09 -25.43
C GLY A 122 -4.45 -2.63 -25.86
N ASN A 123 -5.69 -2.14 -25.88
CA ASN A 123 -6.03 -0.77 -26.27
C ASN A 123 -6.29 0.12 -25.02
N ASP A 124 -6.65 1.39 -25.24
CA ASP A 124 -6.95 2.32 -24.15
C ASP A 124 -8.06 1.82 -23.23
N PHE A 125 -9.07 1.11 -23.74
CA PHE A 125 -10.09 0.50 -22.88
C PHE A 125 -9.48 -0.53 -21.92
N THR A 126 -8.58 -1.37 -22.43
CA THR A 126 -7.86 -2.37 -21.62
C THR A 126 -7.03 -1.68 -20.54
N ARG A 127 -6.29 -0.62 -20.90
CA ARG A 127 -5.48 0.19 -19.98
C ARG A 127 -6.32 0.84 -18.87
N TRP A 128 -7.50 1.34 -19.22
CA TRP A 128 -8.36 2.05 -18.27
C TRP A 128 -9.13 1.13 -17.34
N PHE A 129 -9.50 -0.09 -17.76
CA PHE A 129 -10.45 -0.93 -17.00
C PHE A 129 -9.96 -2.33 -16.64
N ILE A 130 -8.95 -2.85 -17.34
CA ILE A 130 -8.48 -4.23 -17.16
C ILE A 130 -7.07 -4.24 -16.59
N ASN A 131 -6.07 -3.87 -17.40
CA ASN A 131 -4.66 -3.95 -17.07
C ASN A 131 -3.86 -2.95 -17.91
N GLU A 132 -2.93 -2.21 -17.29
CA GLU A 132 -2.05 -1.24 -17.96
C GLU A 132 -0.90 -1.85 -18.77
N GLY A 133 -0.51 -3.08 -18.47
CA GLY A 133 0.60 -3.78 -19.12
C GLY A 133 1.99 -3.30 -18.67
N ARG A 134 2.07 -2.54 -17.58
CA ARG A 134 3.32 -2.05 -16.97
C ARG A 134 3.60 -2.85 -15.71
N GLU A 135 4.74 -3.54 -15.67
CA GLU A 135 5.08 -4.39 -14.54
C GLU A 135 5.05 -3.61 -13.20
N TYR A 136 4.54 -4.20 -12.12
CA TYR A 136 4.28 -3.57 -10.80
C TYR A 136 3.24 -2.42 -10.78
N ILE A 137 2.78 -1.92 -11.93
CA ILE A 137 1.71 -0.92 -12.08
C ILE A 137 0.69 -1.45 -13.09
N GLU A 138 0.27 -2.70 -12.91
CA GLU A 138 -0.65 -3.38 -13.84
C GLU A 138 -2.10 -3.04 -13.53
N ALA A 139 -2.40 -2.54 -12.33
CA ALA A 139 -3.74 -2.09 -11.96
C ALA A 139 -4.27 -1.07 -12.99
N PRO A 140 -5.56 -1.11 -13.33
CA PRO A 140 -6.13 -0.21 -14.33
C PRO A 140 -6.10 1.26 -13.87
N ARG A 141 -6.07 2.22 -14.81
CA ARG A 141 -5.94 3.67 -14.51
C ARG A 141 -6.92 4.21 -13.47
N TRP A 142 -8.15 3.69 -13.42
CA TRP A 142 -9.12 4.15 -12.42
C TRP A 142 -8.69 3.80 -10.99
N ALA A 143 -8.01 2.66 -10.81
CA ALA A 143 -7.51 2.20 -9.52
C ALA A 143 -6.31 3.04 -9.08
N ASP A 144 -5.42 3.41 -9.99
CA ASP A 144 -4.31 4.33 -9.73
C ASP A 144 -4.79 5.69 -9.18
N ILE A 145 -5.83 6.25 -9.80
CA ILE A 145 -6.46 7.49 -9.31
C ILE A 145 -7.05 7.26 -7.92
N GLY A 146 -7.67 6.10 -7.69
CA GLY A 146 -8.15 5.69 -6.38
C GLY A 146 -7.04 5.63 -5.32
N ILE A 147 -5.86 5.11 -5.67
CA ILE A 147 -4.68 5.07 -4.79
C ILE A 147 -4.23 6.49 -4.42
N VAL A 148 -4.17 7.42 -5.39
CA VAL A 148 -3.82 8.83 -5.11
C VAL A 148 -4.82 9.47 -4.15
N VAL A 149 -6.12 9.26 -4.36
CA VAL A 149 -7.16 9.80 -3.46
C VAL A 149 -7.04 9.20 -2.06
N TRP A 150 -6.83 7.89 -1.97
CA TRP A 150 -6.61 7.19 -0.70
C TRP A 150 -5.36 7.71 0.03
N ALA A 151 -4.24 7.87 -0.67
CA ALA A 151 -3.01 8.43 -0.13
C ALA A 151 -3.19 9.88 0.33
N ALA A 152 -3.95 10.69 -0.40
CA ALA A 152 -4.26 12.07 -0.01
C ALA A 152 -5.11 12.15 1.28
N ILE A 153 -6.10 11.26 1.43
CA ILE A 153 -6.89 11.14 2.67
C ILE A 153 -6.01 10.71 3.84
N PHE A 154 -5.12 9.75 3.61
CA PHE A 154 -4.16 9.30 4.61
C PHE A 154 -3.22 10.44 5.02
N PHE A 155 -2.64 11.16 4.06
CA PHE A 155 -1.81 12.34 4.30
C PHE A 155 -2.54 13.42 5.10
N TYR A 156 -3.78 13.75 4.72
CA TYR A 156 -4.61 14.71 5.47
C TYR A 156 -4.78 14.30 6.93
N ASN A 157 -5.06 13.03 7.19
CA ASN A 157 -5.18 12.51 8.54
C ASN A 157 -3.87 12.62 9.30
N VAL A 158 -2.75 12.24 8.67
CA VAL A 158 -1.43 12.29 9.31
C VAL A 158 -1.04 13.72 9.67
N LEU A 159 -1.04 14.61 8.68
CA LEU A 159 -0.71 16.02 8.87
C LEU A 159 -1.64 16.68 9.90
N GLY A 160 -2.95 16.48 9.76
CA GLY A 160 -3.92 17.08 10.66
C GLY A 160 -3.80 16.60 12.11
N THR A 161 -3.36 15.35 12.34
CA THR A 161 -3.09 14.83 13.68
C THR A 161 -1.90 15.57 14.31
N PHE A 162 -0.80 15.73 13.57
CA PHE A 162 0.37 16.49 14.03
C PHE A 162 0.12 17.99 14.21
N MET A 163 -0.75 18.58 13.38
CA MET A 163 -1.13 19.99 13.50
C MET A 163 -2.02 20.28 14.72
N ARG A 164 -2.81 19.30 15.17
CA ARG A 164 -3.63 19.42 16.39
C ARG A 164 -2.87 19.05 17.66
N GLY A 165 -1.89 18.16 17.53
CA GLY A 165 -1.04 17.69 18.63
C GLY A 165 0.34 18.32 18.61
N ARG A 166 1.34 17.49 18.91
CA ARG A 166 2.76 17.85 18.93
C ARG A 166 3.42 17.49 17.61
N PHE A 167 3.96 18.47 16.92
CA PHE A 167 4.76 18.24 15.72
C PHE A 167 6.19 17.82 16.11
N THR A 168 6.51 16.54 15.98
CA THR A 168 7.82 15.98 16.37
C THR A 168 8.76 15.86 15.17
N GLY A 169 10.06 15.64 15.41
CA GLY A 169 11.02 15.38 14.32
C GLY A 169 10.63 14.17 13.48
N ILE A 170 10.21 13.08 14.12
CA ILE A 170 9.70 11.87 13.45
C ILE A 170 8.43 12.20 12.64
N GLY A 171 7.51 12.99 13.21
CA GLY A 171 6.32 13.47 12.51
C GLY A 171 6.65 14.33 11.29
N GLY A 172 7.69 15.17 11.38
CA GLY A 172 8.20 15.95 10.26
C GLY A 172 8.75 15.09 9.14
N VAL A 173 9.58 14.09 9.47
CA VAL A 173 10.09 13.11 8.50
C VAL A 173 8.93 12.38 7.82
N LEU A 174 7.95 11.89 8.58
CA LEU A 174 6.77 11.22 8.05
C LEU A 174 5.95 12.12 7.11
N VAL A 175 5.66 13.36 7.50
CA VAL A 175 4.88 14.28 6.67
C VAL A 175 5.60 14.60 5.37
N LEU A 176 6.91 14.86 5.41
CA LEU A 176 7.71 15.13 4.22
C LEU A 176 7.81 13.91 3.31
N ASP A 177 8.01 12.73 3.90
CA ASP A 177 8.03 11.46 3.17
C ASP A 177 6.71 11.21 2.44
N LEU A 178 5.56 11.45 3.08
CA LEU A 178 4.26 11.28 2.41
C LEU A 178 4.04 12.25 1.23
N VAL A 179 4.64 13.45 1.27
CA VAL A 179 4.64 14.36 0.12
C VAL A 179 5.49 13.79 -1.01
N ALA A 180 6.68 13.25 -0.71
CA ALA A 180 7.53 12.59 -1.69
C ALA A 180 6.85 11.34 -2.27
N LEU A 181 6.19 10.54 -1.43
CA LEU A 181 5.43 9.35 -1.79
C LEU A 181 4.32 9.71 -2.80
N ALA A 182 3.53 10.75 -2.53
CA ALA A 182 2.49 11.17 -3.48
C ALA A 182 3.10 11.73 -4.79
N GLY A 183 4.15 12.55 -4.68
CA GLY A 183 4.79 13.19 -5.84
C GLY A 183 5.45 12.19 -6.80
N LEU A 184 6.22 11.23 -6.27
CA LEU A 184 6.91 10.22 -7.07
C LEU A 184 5.93 9.23 -7.71
N TYR A 185 4.86 8.86 -7.02
CA TYR A 185 3.80 8.04 -7.62
C TYR A 185 3.14 8.76 -8.80
N LEU A 186 2.75 10.03 -8.63
CA LEU A 186 2.16 10.84 -9.69
C LEU A 186 3.09 11.02 -10.90
N ALA A 187 4.40 11.14 -10.68
CA ALA A 187 5.38 11.22 -11.75
C ALA A 187 5.37 9.96 -12.66
N GLY A 188 5.03 8.80 -12.11
CA GLY A 188 4.94 7.55 -12.87
C GLY A 188 3.67 7.36 -13.69
N MET A 189 2.68 8.25 -13.52
CA MET A 189 1.34 8.10 -14.10
C MET A 189 1.22 8.61 -15.54
N PHE A 190 2.27 9.23 -16.08
CA PHE A 190 2.27 9.70 -17.46
C PHE A 190 2.36 8.52 -18.44
N TYR A 191 1.39 8.45 -19.35
CA TYR A 191 1.44 7.52 -20.46
C TYR A 191 2.25 8.10 -21.63
N MET A 192 3.27 7.37 -22.06
CA MET A 192 4.15 7.73 -23.17
C MET A 192 4.23 6.55 -24.14
N THR A 193 4.14 6.81 -25.45
CA THR A 193 4.22 5.77 -26.49
C THR A 193 5.65 5.30 -26.75
N ASN A 194 6.64 6.14 -26.49
CA ASN A 194 8.05 5.75 -26.58
C ASN A 194 8.45 4.92 -25.36
N ILE A 195 8.91 3.69 -25.60
CA ILE A 195 9.25 2.75 -24.52
C ILE A 195 10.34 3.26 -23.59
N SER A 196 11.37 3.96 -24.10
CA SER A 196 12.45 4.51 -23.27
C SER A 196 11.95 5.58 -22.31
N HIS A 197 11.06 6.46 -22.79
CA HIS A 197 10.42 7.46 -21.93
C HIS A 197 9.43 6.82 -20.93
N SER A 198 8.69 5.80 -21.35
CA SER A 198 7.78 5.07 -20.46
C SER A 198 8.54 4.35 -19.33
N GLN A 199 9.65 3.68 -19.67
CA GLN A 199 10.54 3.01 -18.73
C GLN A 199 11.24 4.02 -17.79
N PHE A 200 11.64 5.19 -18.30
CA PHE A 200 12.19 6.25 -17.45
C PHE A 200 11.22 6.63 -16.32
N TRP A 201 9.97 6.98 -16.62
CA TRP A 201 8.97 7.33 -15.59
C TRP A 201 8.50 6.14 -14.75
N TRP A 202 8.57 4.93 -15.30
CA TRP A 202 8.29 3.71 -14.56
C TRP A 202 9.28 3.49 -13.40
N TRP A 203 10.58 3.71 -13.64
CA TRP A 203 11.61 3.60 -12.59
C TRP A 203 11.47 4.64 -11.47
N TRP A 204 10.82 5.79 -11.72
CA TRP A 204 10.48 6.73 -10.66
C TRP A 204 9.52 6.13 -9.63
N VAL A 205 8.65 5.21 -10.06
CA VAL A 205 7.78 4.50 -9.12
C VAL A 205 8.50 3.29 -8.54
N ILE A 206 9.07 2.45 -9.38
CA ILE A 206 9.56 1.15 -8.89
C ILE A 206 10.82 1.27 -8.06
N HIS A 207 11.73 2.18 -8.41
CA HIS A 207 12.95 2.40 -7.63
C HIS A 207 12.76 3.54 -6.64
N LEU A 208 12.46 4.76 -7.09
CA LEU A 208 12.43 5.91 -6.17
C LEU A 208 11.23 5.89 -5.23
N TRP A 209 10.02 5.61 -5.71
CA TRP A 209 8.86 5.60 -4.83
C TRP A 209 8.89 4.40 -3.87
N VAL A 210 9.12 3.17 -4.36
CA VAL A 210 9.23 2.01 -3.46
C VAL A 210 10.46 2.11 -2.57
N GLU A 211 11.67 2.23 -3.11
CA GLU A 211 12.87 2.15 -2.29
C GLU A 211 13.06 3.43 -1.47
N ALA A 212 13.06 4.61 -2.08
CA ALA A 212 13.41 5.84 -1.35
C ALA A 212 12.34 6.26 -0.34
N THR A 213 11.04 6.20 -0.67
CA THR A 213 10.00 6.64 0.28
C THR A 213 9.61 5.55 1.26
N TRP A 214 9.56 4.27 0.84
CA TRP A 214 9.17 3.23 1.78
C TRP A 214 10.27 2.94 2.80
N GLU A 215 11.56 3.08 2.46
CA GLU A 215 12.64 2.95 3.44
C GLU A 215 12.54 4.01 4.53
N VAL A 216 12.21 5.25 4.18
CA VAL A 216 12.00 6.34 5.15
C VAL A 216 10.74 6.08 5.98
N LEU A 217 9.64 5.66 5.36
CA LEU A 217 8.40 5.30 6.04
C LEU A 217 8.61 4.14 7.03
N VAL A 218 9.33 3.09 6.63
CA VAL A 218 9.70 1.97 7.50
C VAL A 218 10.62 2.47 8.62
N GLY A 219 11.55 3.38 8.35
CA GLY A 219 12.37 4.03 9.37
C GLY A 219 11.53 4.72 10.44
N VAL A 220 10.49 5.46 10.04
CA VAL A 220 9.52 6.07 10.97
C VAL A 220 8.78 5.01 11.79
N ILE A 221 8.26 3.95 11.14
CA ILE A 221 7.52 2.89 11.83
C ILE A 221 8.43 2.18 12.85
N MET A 222 9.66 1.86 12.46
CA MET A 222 10.66 1.22 13.32
C MET A 222 11.04 2.13 14.49
N ALA A 223 11.23 3.42 14.25
CA ALA A 223 11.50 4.40 15.28
C ALA A 223 10.40 4.41 16.36
N LEU A 224 9.14 4.47 15.94
CA LEU A 224 7.97 4.45 16.83
C LEU A 224 7.85 3.10 17.57
N ALA A 225 8.04 1.99 16.87
CA ALA A 225 7.97 0.64 17.45
C ALA A 225 9.07 0.41 18.50
N LEU A 226 10.31 0.80 18.23
CA LEU A 226 11.42 0.66 19.19
C LEU A 226 11.19 1.47 20.46
N MET A 227 10.68 2.70 20.34
CA MET A 227 10.31 3.50 21.51
C MET A 227 9.16 2.88 22.29
N LYS A 228 8.13 2.38 21.62
CA LYS A 228 6.93 1.83 22.28
C LYS A 228 7.20 0.47 22.94
N LEU A 229 7.88 -0.44 22.25
CA LEU A 229 8.04 -1.83 22.66
C LEU A 229 9.27 -2.05 23.54
N LEU A 230 10.39 -1.41 23.20
CA LEU A 230 11.66 -1.61 23.89
C LEU A 230 12.03 -0.46 24.83
N GLY A 231 11.26 0.63 24.83
CA GLY A 231 11.57 1.81 25.65
C GLY A 231 12.85 2.52 25.21
N THR A 232 13.27 2.37 23.95
CA THR A 232 14.49 3.00 23.43
C THR A 232 14.40 4.52 23.56
N LYS A 233 15.49 5.16 24.00
CA LYS A 233 15.54 6.62 24.19
C LYS A 233 15.31 7.35 22.86
N ARG A 234 14.39 8.31 22.85
CA ARG A 234 14.07 9.14 21.67
C ARG A 234 15.31 9.75 21.02
N SER A 235 16.25 10.25 21.82
CA SER A 235 17.49 10.88 21.32
C SER A 235 18.36 9.96 20.46
N ILE A 236 18.30 8.64 20.69
CA ILE A 236 19.03 7.65 19.87
C ILE A 236 18.30 7.48 18.54
N VAL A 237 16.98 7.29 18.61
CA VAL A 237 16.14 7.01 17.46
C VAL A 237 16.10 8.20 16.48
N THR A 238 15.93 9.42 16.99
CA THR A 238 15.94 10.64 16.17
C THR A 238 17.32 11.06 15.70
N GLY A 239 18.39 10.45 16.22
CA GLY A 239 19.74 10.66 15.70
C GLY A 239 20.04 9.76 14.50
N TRP A 240 19.32 8.64 14.39
CA TRP A 240 19.43 7.70 13.27
C TRP A 240 18.49 8.05 12.12
N LEU A 241 17.26 8.46 12.44
CA LEU A 241 16.23 8.91 11.49
C LEU A 241 16.45 10.37 11.10
#